data_AF-V2XST5-F1
#
_entry.id   AF-V2XST5-F1
#
_cell.length_a   1.000
_cell.length_b   1.000
_cell.length_c   1.000
_cell.angle_alpha   90.00
_cell.angle_beta   90.00
_cell.angle_gamma   90.00
#
_symmetry.space_group_name_H-M   'P 1'
#
loop_
_entity.id
_entity.type
_entity.pdbx_description
1 polymer ?
#
loop_
_entity_poly.entity_id
_entity_poly.type
_entity_poly.pdbx_seq_one_letter_code
_entity_poly.pdbx_strand_id
1 'polypeptide(L)'
;MLSKLLVSLSVFTVLSAIATPSGFGNTLEARQAANNIVYVTDANKYCMIMPKDPHTDIGASEYPGGMTTYCSEAGKYDNSQGTIPNGFWRNVEFKSGISSRGARYAQLTGCIRPELVDRLNPSDGGGQYDSNGGDGGRGNPRDSVCLGYNSYVELVEPAGPRACIKCCDNPDDCPVWMDTSGCPAVIPGNYFNCT
;
A
#
# COMPACT_ATOMS: atom_id res chain seq x y z
N MET A 1 -82.14 -31.85 -25.31
CA MET A 1 -81.33 -31.17 -26.35
C MET A 1 -80.74 -29.93 -25.73
N LEU A 2 -79.40 -29.78 -25.82
CA LEU A 2 -78.56 -28.65 -25.34
C LEU A 2 -78.59 -28.45 -23.80
N SER A 3 -77.52 -28.17 -23.06
CA SER A 3 -76.18 -27.69 -23.40
C SER A 3 -75.20 -28.10 -22.29
N LYS A 4 -73.93 -28.23 -22.66
CA LYS A 4 -72.76 -28.51 -21.82
C LYS A 4 -72.49 -27.34 -20.85
N LEU A 5 -71.96 -27.64 -19.66
CA LEU A 5 -70.92 -26.79 -19.07
C LEU A 5 -70.06 -27.62 -18.10
N LEU A 6 -68.90 -28.06 -18.60
CA LEU A 6 -67.79 -28.54 -17.78
C LEU A 6 -67.13 -27.31 -17.14
N VAL A 7 -67.21 -27.18 -15.83
CA VAL A 7 -66.45 -26.17 -15.08
C VAL A 7 -65.09 -26.78 -14.73
N SER A 8 -64.05 -26.30 -15.41
CA SER A 8 -62.65 -26.63 -15.16
C SER A 8 -62.19 -25.93 -13.88
N LEU A 9 -61.74 -26.69 -12.88
CA LEU A 9 -61.18 -26.17 -11.64
C LEU A 9 -59.67 -25.94 -11.86
N SER A 10 -59.28 -24.72 -12.20
CA SER A 10 -57.87 -24.33 -12.34
C SER A 10 -57.29 -23.94 -10.97
N VAL A 11 -56.44 -24.80 -10.42
CA VAL A 11 -55.66 -24.52 -9.20
C VAL A 11 -54.51 -23.59 -9.57
N PHE A 12 -54.58 -22.32 -9.16
CA PHE A 12 -53.46 -21.38 -9.23
C PHE A 12 -52.55 -21.60 -8.02
N THR A 13 -51.44 -22.33 -8.21
CA THR A 13 -50.33 -22.36 -7.25
C THR A 13 -49.51 -21.07 -7.39
N VAL A 14 -49.62 -20.18 -6.42
CA VAL A 14 -48.77 -18.98 -6.30
C VAL A 14 -47.40 -19.43 -5.80
N LEU A 15 -46.42 -19.50 -6.70
CA LEU A 15 -45.02 -19.74 -6.36
C LEU A 15 -44.47 -18.44 -5.74
N SER A 16 -44.31 -18.42 -4.41
CA SER A 16 -43.63 -17.32 -3.73
C SER A 16 -42.14 -17.38 -4.06
N ALA A 17 -41.69 -16.48 -4.94
CA ALA A 17 -40.26 -16.28 -5.19
C ALA A 17 -39.64 -15.63 -3.95
N ILE A 18 -38.87 -16.41 -3.19
CA ILE A 18 -38.03 -15.90 -2.11
C ILE A 18 -36.86 -15.20 -2.79
N ALA A 19 -36.94 -13.88 -2.96
CA ALA A 19 -35.80 -13.07 -3.36
C ALA A 19 -34.78 -13.13 -2.21
N THR A 20 -33.74 -13.96 -2.37
CA THR A 20 -32.57 -13.89 -1.51
C THR A 20 -31.92 -12.53 -1.73
N PRO A 21 -31.69 -11.71 -0.69
CA PRO A 21 -30.90 -10.50 -0.85
C PRO A 21 -29.55 -10.92 -1.40
N SER A 22 -29.15 -10.31 -2.52
CA SER A 22 -27.80 -10.35 -3.05
C SER A 22 -26.85 -9.90 -1.96
N GLY A 23 -26.26 -10.87 -1.27
CA GLY A 23 -25.24 -10.63 -0.28
C GLY A 23 -24.10 -9.89 -0.96
N PHE A 24 -23.88 -8.65 -0.54
CA PHE A 24 -22.60 -7.99 -0.72
C PHE A 24 -21.54 -8.98 -0.25
N GLY A 25 -20.69 -9.43 -1.17
CA GLY A 25 -19.55 -10.25 -0.85
C GLY A 25 -18.65 -9.47 0.08
N ASN A 26 -18.82 -9.65 1.38
CA ASN A 26 -17.75 -9.46 2.34
C ASN A 26 -16.77 -10.61 2.08
N THR A 27 -15.98 -10.48 1.01
CA THR A 27 -14.69 -11.16 0.97
C THR A 27 -13.96 -10.67 2.22
N LEU A 28 -13.90 -11.55 3.23
CA LEU A 28 -13.06 -11.37 4.39
C LEU A 28 -11.62 -11.40 3.85
N GLU A 29 -11.11 -10.26 3.40
CA GLU A 29 -9.70 -10.10 3.17
C GLU A 29 -9.00 -10.50 4.47
N ALA A 30 -8.03 -11.41 4.36
CA ALA A 30 -7.23 -11.80 5.51
C ALA A 30 -6.66 -10.51 6.11
N ARG A 31 -6.86 -10.30 7.42
CA ARG A 31 -6.28 -9.14 8.09
C ARG A 31 -4.77 -9.20 7.91
N GLN A 32 -4.24 -8.24 7.16
CA GLN A 32 -2.81 -8.13 6.96
C GLN A 32 -2.12 -7.89 8.31
N ALA A 33 -0.96 -8.52 8.53
CA ALA A 33 -0.19 -8.30 9.74
C ALA A 33 0.27 -6.84 9.80
N ALA A 34 0.22 -6.22 10.99
CA ALA A 34 0.54 -4.80 11.17
C ALA A 34 1.96 -4.43 10.71
N ASN A 35 2.89 -5.38 10.79
CA ASN A 35 4.27 -5.25 10.32
C ASN A 35 4.46 -5.50 8.82
N ASN A 36 3.36 -5.61 8.08
CA ASN A 36 3.30 -5.75 6.62
C ASN A 36 2.23 -4.82 6.01
N ILE A 37 1.96 -3.68 6.67
CA ILE A 37 1.03 -2.64 6.25
C ILE A 37 1.77 -1.30 6.26
N VAL A 38 1.81 -0.60 5.13
CA VAL A 38 2.22 0.82 5.06
C VAL A 38 1.00 1.72 5.04
N TYR A 39 1.19 3.01 5.32
CA TYR A 39 0.17 4.02 5.06
C TYR A 39 0.73 5.44 5.18
N VAL A 40 0.03 6.38 4.55
CA VAL A 40 0.37 7.81 4.61
C VAL A 40 -0.90 8.59 4.93
N THR A 41 -0.94 9.24 6.10
CA THR A 41 -2.03 10.17 6.46
C THR A 41 -1.58 11.61 6.32
N ASP A 42 -0.38 11.91 6.81
CA ASP A 42 0.29 13.21 6.69
C ASP A 42 1.80 13.03 6.95
N ALA A 43 2.55 14.14 6.97
CA ALA A 43 4.00 14.15 7.16
C ALA A 43 4.49 13.66 8.54
N ASN A 44 3.61 13.60 9.55
CA ASN A 44 3.92 13.16 10.91
C ASN A 44 3.30 11.79 11.25
N LYS A 45 2.30 11.34 10.47
CA LYS A 45 1.60 10.08 10.68
C LYS A 45 1.65 9.22 9.42
N TYR A 46 2.64 8.36 9.38
CA TYR A 46 2.94 7.45 8.28
C TYR A 46 3.66 6.18 8.74
N CYS A 47 3.64 5.17 7.88
CA CYS A 47 4.42 3.94 7.97
C CYS A 47 5.00 3.60 6.59
N MET A 48 6.23 3.09 6.59
CA MET A 48 7.01 2.70 5.42
C MET A 48 7.58 1.29 5.63
N ILE A 49 8.06 0.64 4.56
CA ILE A 49 8.84 -0.59 4.67
C ILE A 49 10.31 -0.26 4.90
N MET A 50 10.99 -1.04 5.73
CA MET A 50 12.43 -0.97 5.92
C MET A 50 13.00 -2.39 5.97
N PRO A 51 14.32 -2.55 5.81
CA PRO A 51 14.96 -3.81 6.14
C PRO A 51 14.66 -4.23 7.58
N LYS A 52 14.49 -5.52 7.80
CA LYS A 52 14.28 -6.08 9.13
C LYS A 52 15.57 -6.15 9.93
N ASP A 53 16.67 -6.43 9.26
CA ASP A 53 17.99 -6.59 9.88
C ASP A 53 18.77 -5.26 9.85
N PRO A 54 19.63 -5.00 10.86
CA PRO A 54 20.46 -3.80 10.89
C PRO A 54 21.37 -3.65 9.66
N HIS A 55 21.64 -2.40 9.26
CA HIS A 55 22.62 -2.03 8.23
C HIS A 55 22.53 -2.84 6.94
N THR A 56 21.31 -3.05 6.45
CA THR A 56 21.02 -3.87 5.28
C THR A 56 20.70 -2.99 4.09
N ASP A 57 21.23 -3.34 2.92
CA ASP A 57 20.88 -2.71 1.66
C ASP A 57 19.42 -3.02 1.32
N ILE A 58 18.68 -2.06 0.77
CA ILE A 58 17.26 -2.18 0.44
C ILE A 58 17.02 -3.40 -0.45
N GLY A 59 17.75 -3.53 -1.56
CA GLY A 59 17.63 -4.68 -2.45
C GLY A 59 18.05 -6.02 -1.81
N ALA A 60 18.98 -6.01 -0.85
CA ALA A 60 19.41 -7.22 -0.15
C ALA A 60 18.34 -7.73 0.84
N SER A 61 17.44 -6.86 1.28
CA SER A 61 16.35 -7.21 2.18
C SER A 61 15.16 -7.88 1.47
N GLU A 62 15.09 -7.84 0.14
CA GLU A 62 13.96 -8.28 -0.69
C GLU A 62 13.82 -9.81 -0.78
N TYR A 63 13.69 -10.48 0.35
CA TYR A 63 13.37 -11.89 0.48
C TYR A 63 12.27 -12.10 1.53
N PRO A 64 11.53 -13.23 1.48
CA PRO A 64 10.48 -13.50 2.46
C PRO A 64 10.98 -13.39 3.91
N GLY A 65 10.47 -12.39 4.63
CA GLY A 65 10.82 -12.12 6.03
C GLY A 65 11.99 -11.16 6.25
N GLY A 66 12.65 -10.66 5.20
CA GLY A 66 13.78 -9.71 5.27
C GLY A 66 13.38 -8.23 5.42
N MET A 67 12.08 -7.93 5.30
CA MET A 67 11.54 -6.58 5.38
C MET A 67 10.47 -6.48 6.47
N THR A 68 10.22 -5.28 6.97
CA THR A 68 9.15 -5.04 7.94
C THR A 68 8.70 -3.58 7.95
N THR A 69 7.46 -3.33 8.37
CA THR A 69 6.93 -1.98 8.53
C THR A 69 7.59 -1.23 9.68
N TYR A 70 8.06 -0.01 9.40
CA TYR A 70 8.47 0.99 10.37
C TYR A 70 7.53 2.19 10.29
N CYS A 71 7.11 2.71 11.45
CA CYS A 71 6.15 3.81 11.53
C CYS A 71 6.74 5.01 12.27
N SER A 72 6.37 6.20 11.83
CA SER A 72 6.44 7.40 12.69
C SER A 72 5.85 7.13 14.08
N GLU A 73 6.28 7.88 15.09
CA GLU A 73 5.78 7.72 16.45
C GLU A 73 4.25 7.86 16.54
N ALA A 74 3.66 8.82 15.82
CA ALA A 74 2.21 9.01 15.75
C ALA A 74 1.49 7.96 14.87
N GLY A 75 2.23 7.23 14.04
CA GLY A 75 1.72 6.18 13.16
C GLY A 75 1.83 4.76 13.72
N LYS A 76 2.70 4.53 14.69
CA LYS A 76 2.84 3.21 15.28
C LYS A 76 1.61 2.85 16.11
N TYR A 77 1.01 1.69 15.84
CA TYR A 77 -0.15 1.19 16.58
C TYR A 77 0.00 -0.27 17.05
N ASP A 78 1.03 -0.98 16.59
CA ASP A 78 1.31 -2.36 16.97
C ASP A 78 2.79 -2.57 17.33
N ASN A 79 3.06 -3.48 18.26
CA ASN A 79 4.43 -3.76 18.72
C ASN A 79 5.30 -4.48 17.68
N SER A 80 4.68 -5.13 16.70
CA SER A 80 5.39 -5.75 15.58
C SER A 80 5.97 -4.73 14.59
N GLN A 81 5.53 -3.47 14.65
CA GLN A 81 6.04 -2.38 13.83
C GLN A 81 7.30 -1.76 14.46
N GLY A 82 8.28 -1.48 13.61
CA GLY A 82 9.41 -0.63 13.96
C GLY A 82 8.99 0.82 14.20
N THR A 83 9.87 1.60 14.81
CA THR A 83 9.65 3.05 15.00
C THR A 83 10.67 3.81 14.17
N ILE A 84 10.19 4.69 13.31
CA ILE A 84 10.99 5.69 12.60
C ILE A 84 11.24 6.84 13.57
N PRO A 85 12.50 7.15 13.93
CA PRO A 85 12.78 8.20 14.88
C PRO A 85 12.39 9.58 14.37
N ASN A 86 12.02 10.46 15.29
CA ASN A 86 11.77 11.86 14.99
C ASN A 86 13.00 12.49 14.32
N GLY A 87 12.77 13.29 13.28
CA GLY A 87 13.85 13.89 12.48
C GLY A 87 14.41 12.99 11.38
N PHE A 88 13.90 11.76 11.21
CA PHE A 88 14.21 10.92 10.06
C PHE A 88 14.01 11.68 8.74
N TRP A 89 12.84 12.28 8.53
CA TRP A 89 12.68 13.26 7.46
C TRP A 89 13.38 14.56 7.85
N ARG A 90 14.47 14.90 7.16
CA ARG A 90 15.09 16.23 7.22
C ARG A 90 14.15 17.28 6.62
N ASN A 91 13.53 16.94 5.49
CA ASN A 91 12.48 17.69 4.83
C ASN A 91 11.50 16.70 4.21
N VAL A 92 10.20 16.97 4.28
CA VAL A 92 9.17 16.11 3.70
C VAL A 92 7.99 16.95 3.21
N GLU A 93 7.48 16.57 2.05
CA GLU A 93 6.22 17.08 1.52
C GLU A 93 5.19 15.95 1.52
N PHE A 94 4.07 16.20 2.21
CA PHE A 94 2.88 15.37 2.06
C PHE A 94 1.99 15.94 0.96
N LYS A 95 1.52 15.08 0.07
CA LYS A 95 0.54 15.44 -0.95
C LYS A 95 -0.49 14.33 -1.10
N SER A 96 -1.76 14.72 -1.15
CA SER A 96 -2.87 13.82 -1.45
C SER A 96 -3.86 14.48 -2.39
N GLY A 97 -4.62 13.68 -3.13
CA GLY A 97 -5.67 14.22 -3.99
C GLY A 97 -6.19 13.18 -4.97
N ILE A 98 -6.70 13.67 -6.09
CA ILE A 98 -7.16 12.86 -7.23
C ILE A 98 -6.13 12.98 -8.35
N SER A 99 -5.71 11.85 -8.93
CA SER A 99 -4.78 11.80 -10.06
C SER A 99 -5.46 12.25 -11.36
N SER A 100 -4.67 12.42 -12.43
CA SER A 100 -5.22 12.66 -13.77
C SER A 100 -6.10 11.52 -14.28
N ARG A 101 -6.02 10.35 -13.65
CA ARG A 101 -6.86 9.16 -13.93
C ARG A 101 -8.11 9.09 -13.06
N GLY A 102 -8.39 10.12 -12.24
CA GLY A 102 -9.61 10.19 -11.44
C GLY A 102 -9.59 9.35 -10.15
N ALA A 103 -8.44 8.81 -9.75
CA ALA A 103 -8.30 7.95 -8.56
C ALA A 103 -7.57 8.67 -7.42
N ARG A 104 -7.85 8.29 -6.16
CA ARG A 104 -7.19 8.92 -5.01
C ARG A 104 -5.74 8.48 -4.90
N TYR A 105 -4.90 9.36 -4.37
CA TYR A 105 -3.55 9.03 -3.92
C TYR A 105 -3.16 9.81 -2.66
N ALA A 106 -2.17 9.29 -1.95
CA ALA A 106 -1.43 9.97 -0.90
C ALA A 106 0.07 9.65 -1.06
N GLN A 107 0.94 10.64 -0.87
CA GLN A 107 2.38 10.45 -0.99
C GLN A 107 3.18 11.28 0.00
N LEU A 108 4.37 10.78 0.32
CA LEU A 108 5.46 11.55 0.92
C LEU A 108 6.64 11.55 -0.06
N THR A 109 7.29 12.68 -0.21
CA THR A 109 8.58 12.82 -0.89
C THR A 109 9.48 13.73 -0.08
N GLY A 110 10.77 13.41 0.02
CA GLY A 110 11.65 14.28 0.79
C GLY A 110 13.06 13.75 1.01
N CYS A 111 13.78 14.45 1.87
CA CYS A 111 15.13 14.13 2.28
C CYS A 111 15.11 13.43 3.63
N ILE A 112 15.90 12.36 3.74
CA ILE A 112 15.99 11.55 4.94
C ILE A 112 17.34 11.72 5.64
N ARG A 113 17.39 11.30 6.90
CA ARG A 113 18.57 11.08 7.72
C ARG A 113 18.72 9.57 7.93
N PRO A 114 19.32 8.84 6.97
CA PRO A 114 19.34 7.39 6.98
C PRO A 114 20.03 6.84 8.23
N GLU A 115 20.99 7.58 8.80
CA GLU A 115 21.73 7.21 10.01
C GLU A 115 20.85 7.09 11.27
N LEU A 116 19.64 7.65 11.26
CA LEU A 116 18.71 7.55 12.39
C LEU A 116 17.97 6.21 12.43
N VAL A 117 17.90 5.47 11.32
CA VAL A 117 17.26 4.16 11.28
C VAL A 117 18.36 3.10 11.15
N ASP A 118 18.62 2.39 12.24
CA ASP A 118 19.71 1.40 12.34
C ASP A 118 19.63 0.26 11.30
N ARG A 119 18.45 0.04 10.73
CA ARG A 119 18.19 -0.92 9.63
C ARG A 119 18.80 -0.50 8.30
N LEU A 120 18.93 0.80 8.07
CA LEU A 120 19.45 1.32 6.82
C LEU A 120 20.97 1.25 6.80
N ASN A 121 21.53 0.89 5.65
CA ASN A 121 22.92 1.15 5.32
C ASN A 121 23.03 2.54 4.67
N PRO A 122 23.67 3.55 5.29
CA PRO A 122 23.79 4.89 4.71
C PRO A 122 24.57 4.94 3.38
N SER A 123 25.34 3.91 3.06
CA SER A 123 26.10 3.82 1.79
C SER A 123 25.32 3.17 0.66
N ASP A 124 24.12 2.65 0.93
CA ASP A 124 23.30 1.97 -0.07
C ASP A 124 22.70 2.96 -1.07
N GLY A 125 22.80 2.63 -2.36
CA GLY A 125 22.19 3.39 -3.45
C GLY A 125 20.66 3.37 -3.41
N GLY A 126 20.07 2.39 -2.72
CA GLY A 126 18.65 2.28 -2.48
C GLY A 126 17.96 1.18 -3.28
N GLY A 127 16.64 1.16 -3.20
CA GLY A 127 15.79 0.21 -3.91
C GLY A 127 14.32 0.53 -3.73
N GLN A 128 13.46 -0.38 -4.20
CA GLN A 128 12.01 -0.24 -4.21
C GLN A 128 11.35 -1.29 -3.32
N TYR A 129 10.27 -0.91 -2.65
CA TYR A 129 9.28 -1.80 -2.07
C TYR A 129 7.91 -1.44 -2.61
N ASP A 130 7.06 -2.44 -2.81
CA ASP A 130 5.77 -2.23 -3.46
C ASP A 130 4.81 -3.40 -3.22
N SER A 131 3.53 -3.23 -3.57
CA SER A 131 2.48 -4.25 -3.36
C SER A 131 2.24 -5.22 -4.53
N ASN A 132 2.82 -5.00 -5.71
CA ASN A 132 2.41 -5.65 -6.97
C ASN A 132 3.57 -6.16 -7.86
N GLY A 133 4.82 -5.93 -7.47
CA GLY A 133 6.05 -6.38 -8.09
C GLY A 133 6.49 -7.73 -7.53
N GLY A 134 7.78 -8.03 -7.63
CA GLY A 134 8.36 -9.27 -7.14
C GLY A 134 7.82 -10.55 -7.80
N ASP A 135 8.22 -11.71 -7.26
CA ASP A 135 7.83 -13.01 -7.79
C ASP A 135 6.31 -13.25 -7.68
N GLY A 136 5.68 -13.53 -8.82
CA GLY A 136 4.23 -13.70 -8.92
C GLY A 136 3.40 -12.42 -8.76
N GLY A 137 4.00 -11.23 -8.80
CA GLY A 137 3.28 -9.95 -8.75
C GLY A 137 2.60 -9.67 -7.40
N ARG A 138 3.22 -10.14 -6.31
CA ARG A 138 2.68 -10.09 -4.95
C ARG A 138 3.36 -9.03 -4.08
N GLY A 139 4.21 -8.20 -4.67
CA GLY A 139 4.98 -7.19 -3.98
C GLY A 139 6.18 -7.74 -3.21
N ASN A 140 7.04 -6.82 -2.81
CA ASN A 140 8.16 -7.02 -1.90
C ASN A 140 8.06 -5.92 -0.83
N PRO A 141 7.61 -6.23 0.40
CA PRO A 141 7.34 -7.56 0.93
C PRO A 141 6.07 -8.18 0.34
N ARG A 142 6.07 -9.52 0.29
CA ARG A 142 4.94 -10.29 -0.24
C ARG A 142 3.65 -9.98 0.52
N ASP A 143 2.58 -9.73 -0.24
CA ASP A 143 1.23 -9.40 0.23
C ASP A 143 1.15 -8.12 1.08
N SER A 144 2.19 -7.29 1.05
CA SER A 144 2.14 -5.99 1.71
C SER A 144 1.10 -5.08 1.05
N VAL A 145 0.49 -4.21 1.86
CA VAL A 145 -0.58 -3.32 1.39
C VAL A 145 -0.37 -1.91 1.90
N CYS A 146 -0.96 -0.93 1.22
CA CYS A 146 -1.18 0.39 1.80
C CYS A 146 -2.61 0.53 2.33
N LEU A 147 -2.75 0.88 3.61
CA LEU A 147 -4.04 0.95 4.27
C LEU A 147 -4.97 1.95 3.56
N GLY A 148 -6.09 1.45 3.02
CA GLY A 148 -7.12 2.26 2.38
C GLY A 148 -6.89 2.58 0.89
N TYR A 149 -5.87 1.96 0.28
CA TYR A 149 -5.52 2.09 -1.13
C TYR A 149 -5.30 0.70 -1.77
N ASN A 150 -5.38 0.62 -3.10
CA ASN A 150 -5.26 -0.64 -3.83
C ASN A 150 -3.82 -1.04 -4.15
N SER A 151 -2.90 -0.08 -4.15
CA SER A 151 -1.49 -0.30 -4.49
C SER A 151 -0.60 0.72 -3.79
N TYR A 152 0.68 0.40 -3.63
CA TYR A 152 1.70 1.37 -3.27
C TYR A 152 3.03 1.08 -3.97
N VAL A 153 3.83 2.13 -4.09
CA VAL A 153 5.26 2.06 -4.39
C VAL A 153 6.00 2.93 -3.40
N GLU A 154 7.15 2.45 -2.93
CA GLU A 154 8.03 3.09 -2.00
C GLU A 154 9.47 2.92 -2.48
N LEU A 155 10.29 3.97 -2.38
CA LEU A 155 11.72 3.89 -2.57
C LEU A 155 12.43 4.55 -1.40
N VAL A 156 13.53 3.91 -0.99
CA VAL A 156 14.43 4.41 0.04
C VAL A 156 15.82 4.44 -0.57
N GLU A 157 16.46 5.60 -0.57
CA GLU A 157 17.79 5.83 -1.16
C GLU A 157 18.72 6.48 -0.13
N PRO A 158 19.33 5.67 0.75
CA PRO A 158 20.17 6.18 1.84
C PRO A 158 21.36 7.03 1.38
N ALA A 159 22.08 6.62 0.33
CA ALA A 159 23.21 7.38 -0.20
C ALA A 159 22.80 8.64 -0.96
N GLY A 160 21.56 8.70 -1.46
CA GLY A 160 20.93 9.86 -2.11
C GLY A 160 20.21 10.81 -1.13
N PRO A 161 20.54 10.74 0.17
CA PRO A 161 19.66 10.82 1.35
C PRO A 161 18.21 11.24 1.07
N ARG A 162 17.45 10.38 0.38
CA ARG A 162 16.04 10.64 0.04
C ARG A 162 15.18 9.39 0.11
N ALA A 163 13.89 9.61 0.29
CA ALA A 163 12.90 8.55 0.19
C ALA A 163 11.57 9.11 -0.33
N CYS A 164 10.71 8.21 -0.76
CA CYS A 164 9.40 8.52 -1.28
C CYS A 164 8.48 7.31 -1.12
N ILE A 165 7.21 7.57 -0.84
CA ILE A 165 6.16 6.55 -0.78
C ILE A 165 4.90 7.15 -1.40
N LYS A 166 4.17 6.36 -2.18
CA LYS A 166 2.88 6.74 -2.74
C LYS A 166 1.92 5.57 -2.66
N CYS A 167 0.74 5.83 -2.12
CA CYS A 167 -0.39 4.91 -2.13
C CYS A 167 -1.42 5.38 -3.15
N CYS A 168 -2.00 4.44 -3.91
CA CYS A 168 -2.88 4.73 -5.04
C CYS A 168 -4.12 3.83 -5.05
N ASP A 169 -5.28 4.39 -5.38
CA ASP A 169 -6.46 3.59 -5.71
C ASP A 169 -6.36 3.02 -7.13
N ASN A 170 -5.70 3.72 -8.06
CA ASN A 170 -5.37 3.18 -9.37
C ASN A 170 -3.92 2.68 -9.37
N PRO A 171 -3.68 1.36 -9.54
CA PRO A 171 -2.33 0.81 -9.61
C PRO A 171 -1.43 1.46 -10.67
N ASP A 172 -1.99 1.97 -11.78
CA ASP A 172 -1.20 2.67 -12.81
C ASP A 172 -0.63 4.03 -12.33
N ASP A 173 -1.10 4.55 -11.20
CA ASP A 173 -0.54 5.73 -10.54
C ASP A 173 0.60 5.36 -9.57
N CYS A 174 0.80 4.07 -9.31
CA CYS A 174 1.80 3.46 -8.42
C CYS A 174 2.78 2.61 -9.26
N PRO A 175 3.73 3.27 -9.91
CA PRO A 175 4.72 2.64 -10.78
C PRO A 175 5.65 1.57 -10.12
N VAL A 176 5.53 0.27 -10.46
CA VAL A 176 6.28 -0.86 -9.81
C VAL A 176 7.38 -1.55 -10.65
N TRP A 177 7.76 -0.95 -11.78
CA TRP A 177 8.73 -1.47 -12.77
C TRP A 177 9.96 -0.59 -13.01
N MET A 178 10.23 0.36 -12.10
CA MET A 178 11.25 1.41 -12.24
C MET A 178 12.22 1.40 -11.05
N ASP A 179 12.61 0.20 -10.64
CA ASP A 179 13.18 -0.09 -9.32
C ASP A 179 14.54 0.56 -9.08
N THR A 180 15.25 0.92 -10.15
CA THR A 180 16.56 1.59 -10.12
C THR A 180 16.51 3.03 -10.63
N SER A 181 15.33 3.53 -11.04
CA SER A 181 15.20 4.88 -11.60
C SER A 181 15.22 5.97 -10.52
N GLY A 182 14.97 5.57 -9.28
CA GLY A 182 14.99 6.41 -8.10
C GLY A 182 13.75 7.29 -7.93
N CYS A 183 13.62 7.83 -6.73
CA CYS A 183 12.47 8.53 -6.19
C CYS A 183 11.94 9.64 -7.11
N PRO A 184 12.76 10.59 -7.61
CA PRO A 184 12.25 11.66 -8.47
C PRO A 184 11.65 11.18 -9.78
N ALA A 185 12.12 10.04 -10.30
CA ALA A 185 11.61 9.45 -11.54
C ALA A 185 10.34 8.64 -11.30
N VAL A 186 10.26 7.90 -10.18
CA VAL A 186 9.13 7.01 -9.85
C VAL A 186 7.97 7.78 -9.25
N ILE A 187 8.23 8.63 -8.25
CA ILE A 187 7.22 9.46 -7.58
C ILE A 187 7.60 10.93 -7.77
N PRO A 188 7.04 11.63 -8.76
CA PRO A 188 7.23 13.06 -8.90
C PRO A 188 6.74 13.81 -7.65
N GLY A 189 7.53 14.74 -7.16
CA GLY A 189 7.25 15.50 -5.94
C GLY A 189 8.39 16.43 -5.57
N ASN A 190 8.32 17.00 -4.36
CA ASN A 190 9.36 17.87 -3.84
C ASN A 190 10.45 17.07 -3.10
N TYR A 191 11.69 17.21 -3.56
CA TYR A 191 12.87 16.56 -3.01
C TYR A 191 13.90 17.55 -2.47
N PHE A 192 13.55 18.83 -2.29
CA PHE A 192 14.34 19.82 -1.54
C PHE A 192 15.86 19.85 -1.81
N ASN A 193 16.32 19.42 -2.99
CA ASN A 193 17.72 19.18 -3.32
C ASN A 193 18.46 18.31 -2.29
N CYS A 194 17.94 17.11 -1.98
CA CYS A 194 18.59 16.19 -1.05
C CYS A 194 20.07 15.97 -1.42
N THR A 195 20.91 16.31 -0.46
CA THR A 195 22.37 16.18 -0.44
C THR A 195 22.84 15.70 0.91
#